data_AF-A0A936H8V7-F1
#
_entry.id   AF-A0A936H8V7-F1
#
_cell.length_a   1.000
_cell.length_b   1.000
_cell.length_c   1.000
_cell.angle_alpha   90.00
_cell.angle_beta   90.00
_cell.angle_gamma   90.00
#
_symmetry.space_group_name_H-M   'P 1'
#
loop_
_entity.id
_entity.type
_entity.pdbx_description
1 polymer ?
#
loop_
_entity_poly.entity_id
_entity_poly.type
_entity_poly.pdbx_seq_one_letter_code
_entity_poly.pdbx_strand_id
1 'polypeptide(L)'
;MKSLLSDIDIARDFLKTFAGALLQVLLDFQSLKAEQTTFVTPELQEVFADALFSVHLKGAGNDPPCLISILLEHKSYSDEQAPFQVLLYL
;
A
#
# COMPACT_ATOMS: atom_id res chain seq x y z
N MET A 1 -0.83 -0.76 -14.61
CA MET A 1 -0.76 -1.25 -13.21
C MET A 1 -1.18 -0.17 -12.21
N LYS A 2 -0.62 1.05 -12.27
CA LYS A 2 -1.08 2.20 -11.44
C LYS A 2 -2.59 2.46 -11.49
N SER A 3 -3.19 2.46 -12.69
CA SER A 3 -4.64 2.65 -12.87
C SER A 3 -5.51 1.56 -12.25
N LEU A 4 -4.96 0.38 -11.99
CA LEU A 4 -5.69 -0.78 -11.49
C LEU A 4 -5.91 -0.66 -9.97
N LEU A 5 -4.94 -0.10 -9.25
CA LEU A 5 -5.05 0.19 -7.81
C LEU A 5 -5.70 1.54 -7.51
N SER A 6 -6.03 2.34 -8.54
CA SER A 6 -6.84 3.54 -8.39
C SER A 6 -8.31 3.22 -8.11
N ASP A 7 -8.77 2.02 -8.51
CA ASP A 7 -10.07 1.48 -8.14
C ASP A 7 -9.97 0.84 -6.75
N ILE A 8 -10.76 1.35 -5.81
CA ILE A 8 -10.70 0.93 -4.41
C ILE A 8 -11.19 -0.52 -4.22
N ASP A 9 -12.09 -1.00 -5.07
CA ASP A 9 -12.59 -2.37 -4.98
C ASP A 9 -11.50 -3.36 -5.42
N ILE A 10 -10.81 -3.02 -6.52
CA ILE A 10 -9.67 -3.81 -6.99
C ILE A 10 -8.51 -3.76 -5.98
N ALA A 11 -8.21 -2.58 -5.42
CA ALA A 11 -7.16 -2.44 -4.40
C ALA A 11 -7.49 -3.25 -3.14
N ARG A 12 -8.75 -3.25 -2.71
CA ARG A 12 -9.21 -4.03 -1.56
C ARG A 12 -9.06 -5.53 -1.79
N ASP A 13 -9.46 -6.02 -2.97
CA ASP A 13 -9.36 -7.44 -3.30
C ASP A 13 -7.91 -7.88 -3.49
N PHE A 14 -7.08 -7.04 -4.09
CA PHE A 14 -5.63 -7.22 -4.16
C PHE A 14 -5.04 -7.37 -2.74
N LEU A 15 -5.31 -6.40 -1.86
CA LEU A 15 -4.82 -6.46 -0.48
C LEU A 15 -5.35 -7.69 0.24
N LYS A 16 -6.62 -8.06 0.14
CA LYS A 16 -7.11 -9.30 0.77
C LYS A 16 -6.41 -10.56 0.26
N THR A 17 -6.07 -10.59 -1.03
CA THR A 17 -5.44 -11.76 -1.66
C THR A 17 -3.99 -11.93 -1.22
N PHE A 18 -3.24 -10.82 -1.12
CA PHE A 18 -1.80 -10.85 -0.83
C PHE A 18 -1.45 -10.54 0.63
N ALA A 19 -2.37 -9.94 1.39
CA ALA A 19 -2.18 -9.71 2.81
C ALA A 19 -2.25 -11.05 3.57
N GLY A 20 -1.21 -11.32 4.36
CA GLY A 20 -1.20 -12.49 5.23
C GLY A 20 -2.37 -12.49 6.23
N ALA A 21 -2.67 -13.67 6.78
CA ALA A 21 -3.80 -13.88 7.69
C ALA A 21 -3.85 -12.87 8.86
N LEU A 22 -2.68 -12.47 9.37
CA LEU A 22 -2.55 -11.48 10.44
C LEU A 22 -3.12 -10.11 10.04
N LEU A 23 -2.83 -9.63 8.84
CA LEU A 23 -3.34 -8.35 8.35
C LEU A 23 -4.86 -8.41 8.12
N GLN A 24 -5.40 -9.55 7.70
CA GLN A 24 -6.86 -9.70 7.55
C GLN A 24 -7.61 -9.63 8.87
N VAL A 25 -6.98 -10.09 9.95
CA VAL A 25 -7.54 -9.98 11.31
C VAL A 25 -7.46 -8.53 11.79
N LEU A 26 -6.34 -7.85 11.57
CA LEU A 26 -6.07 -6.52 12.12
C LEU A 26 -6.73 -5.36 11.34
N LEU A 27 -6.85 -5.45 10.01
CA LEU A 27 -7.29 -4.33 9.18
C LEU A 27 -8.79 -4.35 8.90
N ASP A 28 -9.46 -3.21 9.07
CA ASP A 28 -10.82 -3.03 8.56
C ASP A 28 -10.80 -2.60 7.08
N PHE A 29 -10.80 -3.56 6.18
CA PHE A 29 -10.80 -3.32 4.73
C PHE A 29 -12.02 -2.53 4.20
N GLN A 30 -13.11 -2.41 4.96
CA GLN A 30 -14.24 -1.56 4.56
C GLN A 30 -13.90 -0.07 4.70
N SER A 31 -12.99 0.25 5.63
CA SER A 31 -12.49 1.61 5.83
C SER A 31 -11.38 2.04 4.87
N LEU A 32 -10.93 1.14 3.99
CA LEU A 32 -9.84 1.38 3.05
C LEU A 32 -10.17 2.55 2.12
N LYS A 33 -9.28 3.54 2.05
CA LYS A 33 -9.38 4.69 1.15
C LYS A 33 -8.08 4.91 0.42
N ALA A 34 -8.17 5.25 -0.86
CA ALA A 34 -7.01 5.68 -1.64
C ALA A 34 -6.63 7.11 -1.24
N GLU A 35 -5.35 7.32 -0.93
CA GLU A 35 -4.77 8.61 -0.64
C GLU A 35 -4.06 9.15 -1.88
N GLN A 36 -3.97 10.48 -2.02
CA GLN A 36 -3.21 11.05 -3.14
C GLN A 36 -1.71 10.73 -2.98
N THR A 37 -1.11 10.25 -4.05
CA THR A 37 0.25 9.64 -4.11
C THR A 37 1.41 10.62 -3.89
N THR A 38 1.13 11.86 -3.51
CA THR A 38 2.15 12.89 -3.31
C THR A 38 2.16 13.30 -1.85
N PHE A 39 2.83 12.52 -1.01
CA PHE A 39 3.21 12.95 0.33
C PHE A 39 4.64 13.47 0.30
N VAL A 40 4.80 14.77 0.55
CA VAL A 40 6.11 15.36 0.83
C VAL A 40 6.35 15.13 2.31
N THR A 41 7.24 14.21 2.66
CA THR A 41 7.77 14.14 4.03
C THR A 41 8.53 15.43 4.33
N PRO A 42 8.63 15.86 5.61
CA PRO A 42 9.39 17.06 5.98
C PRO A 42 10.84 17.06 5.45
N GLU A 43 11.39 15.87 5.17
CA GLU A 43 12.74 15.64 4.65
C GLU A 43 12.86 15.68 3.11
N LEU A 44 11.81 16.09 2.36
CA LEU A 44 11.84 16.20 0.88
C LEU A 44 12.20 14.88 0.16
N GLN A 45 12.08 13.73 0.82
CA GLN A 45 12.18 12.45 0.14
C GLN A 45 10.83 12.14 -0.48
N GLU A 46 10.71 12.34 -1.80
CA GLU A 46 9.60 11.78 -2.58
C GLU A 46 9.63 10.25 -2.39
N VAL A 47 8.80 9.75 -1.48
CA VAL A 47 8.52 8.32 -1.40
C VAL A 47 7.66 8.00 -2.62
N PHE A 48 8.27 7.39 -3.62
CA PHE A 48 7.59 6.94 -4.83
C PHE A 48 6.67 5.76 -4.51
N ALA A 49 5.54 6.02 -3.85
CA ALA A 49 4.48 5.03 -3.73
C ALA A 49 3.71 4.95 -5.05
N ASP A 50 3.60 3.74 -5.61
CA ASP A 50 2.72 3.52 -6.76
C ASP A 50 1.25 3.67 -6.37
N ALA A 51 0.91 3.31 -5.12
CA ALA A 51 -0.39 3.56 -4.50
C ALA A 51 -0.23 3.72 -2.97
N LEU A 52 -1.00 4.64 -2.38
CA LEU A 52 -1.07 4.87 -0.94
C LEU A 52 -2.51 4.72 -0.47
N PHE A 53 -2.72 4.05 0.65
CA PHE A 53 -4.05 3.86 1.24
C PHE A 53 -4.06 4.18 2.72
N SER A 54 -5.19 4.69 3.22
CA SER A 54 -5.49 4.76 4.64
C SER A 54 -6.49 3.68 5.04
N VAL A 55 -6.32 3.10 6.22
CA VAL A 55 -7.18 2.04 6.76
C VAL A 55 -7.19 2.08 8.28
N HIS A 56 -8.35 1.82 8.90
CA HIS A 56 -8.43 1.66 10.34
C HIS A 56 -8.08 0.23 10.78
N LEU A 57 -7.50 0.12 11.97
CA LEU A 57 -7.35 -1.16 12.65
C LEU A 57 -8.68 -1.54 13.31
N LYS A 58 -9.03 -2.82 13.26
CA LYS A 58 -10.22 -3.34 13.96
C LYS A 58 -10.05 -3.14 15.46
N GLY A 59 -11.08 -2.60 16.11
CA GLY A 59 -11.07 -2.35 17.55
C GLY A 59 -10.29 -1.11 17.99
N ALA A 60 -9.77 -0.30 17.06
CA ALA A 60 -9.01 0.91 17.38
C ALA A 60 -9.88 2.10 17.82
N GLY A 61 -11.21 1.98 17.79
CA GLY A 61 -12.12 3.03 18.23
C GLY A 61 -11.92 4.34 17.45
N ASN A 62 -11.42 5.37 18.13
CA ASN A 62 -11.16 6.70 17.58
C ASN A 62 -9.69 6.92 17.17
N ASP A 63 -8.86 5.87 17.17
CA ASP A 63 -7.47 5.98 16.76
C ASP A 63 -7.36 6.40 15.29
N PRO A 64 -6.31 7.17 14.94
CA PRO A 64 -6.08 7.59 13.57
C PRO A 64 -5.86 6.38 12.65
N PRO A 65 -6.24 6.48 11.36
CA PRO A 65 -6.01 5.40 10.40
C PRO A 65 -4.51 5.19 10.18
N CYS A 66 -4.14 3.93 9.90
CA CYS A 66 -2.80 3.56 9.47
C CYS A 66 -2.67 3.75 7.96
N LEU A 67 -1.43 3.95 7.50
CA LEU A 67 -1.10 4.04 6.08
C LEU A 67 -0.53 2.72 5.55
N ILE A 68 -0.99 2.32 4.37
CA ILE A 68 -0.45 1.23 3.56
C ILE A 68 0.17 1.84 2.31
N SER A 69 1.49 1.74 2.20
CA SER A 69 2.22 2.09 0.98
C SER A 69 2.47 0.82 0.16
N ILE A 70 2.09 0.84 -1.11
CA ILE A 70 2.37 -0.24 -2.06
C ILE A 70 3.38 0.26 -3.08
N LEU A 71 4.52 -0.45 -3.15
CA LEU A 71 5.57 -0.26 -4.13
C LEU A 71 5.45 -1.38 -5.18
N LEU A 72 5.33 -0.99 -6.46
CA LEU A 72 5.19 -1.92 -7.59
C LEU A 72 6.28 -1.64 -8.61
N GLU A 73 7.29 -2.50 -8.64
CA GLU A 73 8.30 -2.46 -9.70
C GLU A 73 7.86 -3.31 -10.91
N HIS A 74 7.67 -2.68 -12.07
CA HIS A 74 7.40 -3.40 -13.32
C HIS A 74 8.70 -3.60 -14.10
N LYS A 75 9.24 -4.83 -14.06
CA LYS A 75 10.34 -5.25 -14.96
C LYS A 75 9.79 -6.04 -16.13
N SER A 76 10.27 -5.74 -17.34
CA SER A 76 9.95 -6.49 -18.56
C SER A 76 10.73 -7.81 -18.67
N TYR A 77 11.56 -8.13 -17.69
CA TYR A 77 12.39 -9.32 -17.61
C TYR A 77 12.37 -9.87 -16.18
N SER A 78 12.62 -11.17 -16.03
CA SER A 78 12.81 -11.79 -14.72
C SER A 78 14.16 -11.37 -14.16
N ASP A 79 14.18 -10.78 -12.98
CA ASP A 79 15.37 -10.36 -12.26
C ASP A 79 15.34 -10.93 -10.84
N GLU A 80 16.25 -11.84 -10.53
CA GLU A 80 16.36 -12.48 -9.22
C GLU A 80 16.71 -11.47 -8.10
N GLN A 81 17.27 -10.31 -8.45
CA GLN A 81 17.63 -9.26 -7.51
C GLN A 81 16.50 -8.24 -7.27
N ALA A 82 15.35 -8.39 -7.93
CA ALA A 82 14.23 -7.45 -7.79
C ALA A 82 13.79 -7.19 -6.34
N PRO A 83 13.72 -8.19 -5.43
CA PRO A 83 13.37 -7.94 -4.03
C PRO A 83 14.34 -6.98 -3.31
N PHE A 84 15.64 -7.01 -3.66
CA PHE A 84 16.65 -6.13 -3.07
C PHE A 84 16.56 -4.70 -3.60
N GLN A 85 16.17 -4.51 -4.87
CA GLN A 85 15.95 -3.18 -5.43
C GLN A 85 14.72 -2.51 -4.81
N VAL A 86 13.64 -3.26 -4.56
CA VAL A 86 12.46 -2.75 -3.84
C VAL A 86 12.81 -2.27 -2.42
N LEU A 87 13.70 -2.97 -1.72
CA LEU A 87 14.16 -2.59 -0.37
C LEU A 87 14.93 -1.26 -0.34
N LEU A 88 15.55 -0.83 -1.46
CA LEU A 88 16.25 0.46 -1.52
C LEU A 88 15.30 1.67 -1.59
N TYR A 89 14.00 1.44 -1.81
CA TYR A 89 12.97 2.49 -1.85
C TYR A 89 12.22 2.68 -0.52
N LEU A 90 12.55 1.88 0.51
CA LEU A 90 12.02 1.98 1.87
C LEU A 90 12.95 2.81 2.77
#